data_AF-A0A258IB45-F1
#
_entry.id   AF-A0A258IB45-F1
#
_cell.length_a   1.000
_cell.length_b   1.000
_cell.length_c   1.000
_cell.angle_alpha   90.00
_cell.angle_beta   90.00
_cell.angle_gamma   90.00
#
_symmetry.space_group_name_H-M   'P 1'
#
loop_
_entity.id
_entity.type
_entity.pdbx_description
1 polymer ?
#
loop_
_entity_poly.entity_id
_entity_poly.type
_entity_poly.pdbx_seq_one_letter_code
_entity_poly.pdbx_strand_id
1 'polypeptide(L)'
;MSRQFRLPLHSPPSFAREHFAVSPTNAQALDALDAWPRWVDGRLALVGAAGAGKTHLARDWALKSGAAVVEAANPLSAPLDLPALRGRAVLIDDADRRAQGGHLDDETLF
;
A
#
# COMPACT_ATOMS: atom_id res chain seq x y z
N MET A 1 -44.44 -19.51 6.27
CA MET A 1 -43.00 -19.80 6.43
C MET A 1 -42.22 -18.86 5.52
N SER A 2 -41.56 -17.84 6.06
CA SER A 2 -40.71 -16.93 5.28
C SER A 2 -39.37 -17.61 4.98
N ARG A 3 -39.00 -17.69 3.70
CA ARG A 3 -37.74 -18.27 3.24
C ARG A 3 -36.72 -17.15 3.03
N GLN A 4 -35.67 -17.12 3.83
CA GLN A 4 -34.57 -16.17 3.68
C GLN A 4 -33.66 -16.61 2.52
N PHE A 5 -33.42 -15.70 1.57
CA PHE A 5 -32.46 -15.89 0.50
C PHE A 5 -31.11 -15.28 0.88
N ARG A 6 -30.02 -15.90 0.46
CA ARG A 6 -28.68 -15.30 0.57
C ARG A 6 -28.60 -14.11 -0.38
N LEU A 7 -28.29 -12.94 0.16
CA LEU A 7 -27.94 -11.77 -0.63
C LEU A 7 -26.44 -11.87 -0.95
N PRO A 8 -26.03 -12.06 -2.22
CA PRO A 8 -24.63 -12.19 -2.57
C PRO A 8 -23.97 -10.80 -2.55
N LEU A 9 -23.52 -10.37 -1.37
CA LEU A 9 -22.81 -9.11 -1.17
C LEU A 9 -21.31 -9.28 -1.48
N HIS A 10 -21.00 -9.70 -2.71
CA HIS A 10 -19.63 -9.76 -3.19
C HIS A 10 -19.37 -8.56 -4.10
N SER A 11 -18.71 -7.55 -3.56
CA SER A 11 -18.09 -6.49 -4.36
C SER A 11 -16.58 -6.56 -4.14
N PRO A 12 -15.77 -6.57 -5.21
CA PRO A 12 -14.33 -6.50 -5.05
C PRO A 12 -13.96 -5.18 -4.35
N PRO A 13 -12.91 -5.17 -3.49
CA PRO A 13 -12.46 -3.94 -2.89
C PRO A 13 -12.03 -2.97 -3.98
N SER A 14 -12.53 -1.73 -3.91
CA SER A 14 -12.07 -0.64 -4.76
C SER A 14 -11.18 0.27 -3.93
N PHE A 15 -9.96 0.49 -4.42
CA PHE A 15 -9.00 1.42 -3.81
C PHE A 15 -9.14 2.83 -4.36
N ALA A 16 -10.22 3.13 -5.10
CA ALA A 16 -10.45 4.48 -5.58
C ALA A 16 -10.61 5.46 -4.41
N ARG A 17 -10.06 6.67 -4.56
CA ARG A 17 -10.19 7.75 -3.58
C ARG A 17 -11.64 8.03 -3.18
N GLU A 18 -12.57 7.93 -4.12
CA GLU A 18 -14.01 8.17 -3.94
C GLU A 18 -14.63 7.26 -2.87
N HIS A 19 -14.06 6.06 -2.70
CA HIS A 19 -14.52 5.04 -1.76
C HIS A 19 -13.81 5.13 -0.40
N PHE A 20 -12.97 6.14 -0.19
CA PHE A 20 -12.29 6.36 1.08
C PHE A 20 -12.96 7.48 1.88
N ALA A 21 -13.38 7.18 3.12
CA ALA A 21 -13.96 8.17 4.01
C ALA A 21 -12.88 9.08 4.60
N VAL A 22 -12.83 10.32 4.12
CA VAL A 22 -11.92 11.35 4.64
C VAL A 22 -12.43 11.87 5.98
N SER A 23 -11.53 11.97 6.95
CA SER A 23 -11.82 12.53 8.27
C SER A 23 -10.61 13.35 8.76
N PRO A 24 -10.78 14.15 9.81
CA PRO A 24 -9.65 14.87 10.41
C PRO A 24 -8.49 13.95 10.84
N THR A 25 -8.76 12.68 11.15
CA THR A 25 -7.72 11.74 11.62
C THR A 25 -6.85 11.17 10.49
N ASN A 26 -7.30 11.26 9.23
CA ASN A 26 -6.54 10.76 8.08
C ASN A 26 -6.16 11.85 7.08
N ALA A 27 -6.70 13.07 7.19
CA ALA A 27 -6.42 14.19 6.28
C ALA A 27 -4.92 14.43 6.05
N GLN A 28 -4.10 14.42 7.09
CA GLN A 28 -2.65 14.62 6.96
C GLN A 28 -1.98 13.54 6.08
N ALA A 29 -2.42 12.28 6.18
CA ALA A 29 -1.89 11.20 5.36
C ALA A 29 -2.27 11.38 3.88
N LEU A 30 -3.48 11.87 3.63
CA LEU A 30 -3.95 12.19 2.28
C LEU A 30 -3.13 13.34 1.68
N ASP A 31 -2.97 14.43 2.41
CA ASP A 31 -2.19 15.59 1.96
C ASP A 31 -0.74 15.20 1.65
N ALA A 32 -0.15 14.34 2.48
CA ALA A 32 1.19 13.81 2.24
C ALA A 32 1.27 12.98 0.95
N LEU A 33 0.29 12.12 0.68
CA LEU A 33 0.24 11.34 -0.56
C LEU A 33 0.01 12.23 -1.80
N ASP A 34 -0.91 13.19 -1.68
CA ASP A 34 -1.29 14.12 -2.75
C ASP A 34 -0.16 15.12 -3.05
N ALA A 35 0.86 15.23 -2.18
CA ALA A 35 2.07 16.02 -2.44
C ALA A 35 3.01 15.39 -3.49
N TRP A 36 2.79 14.14 -3.90
CA TRP A 36 3.54 13.52 -5.00
C TRP A 36 3.45 14.38 -6.29
N PRO A 37 4.56 14.56 -7.05
CA PRO A 37 5.89 13.97 -6.90
C PRO A 37 6.88 14.81 -6.08
N ARG A 38 6.42 15.78 -5.28
CA ARG A 38 7.26 16.72 -4.52
C ARG A 38 7.70 16.20 -3.15
N TRP A 39 7.72 14.88 -2.95
CA TRP A 39 8.19 14.29 -1.69
C TRP A 39 9.67 14.57 -1.46
N VAL A 40 10.06 14.75 -0.20
CA VAL A 40 11.47 14.88 0.18
C VAL A 40 12.19 13.58 -0.19
N ASP A 41 13.31 13.72 -0.91
CA ASP A 41 14.08 12.61 -1.49
C ASP A 41 13.26 11.64 -2.37
N GLY A 42 12.06 12.05 -2.82
CA GLY A 42 11.16 11.20 -3.60
C GLY A 42 10.52 10.05 -2.82
N ARG A 43 10.47 10.11 -1.47
CA ARG A 43 10.00 8.99 -0.62
C ARG A 43 8.99 9.46 0.42
N LEU A 44 8.08 8.56 0.78
CA LEU A 44 7.11 8.76 1.85
C LEU A 44 6.91 7.44 2.61
N ALA A 45 6.90 7.49 3.93
CA ALA A 45 6.53 6.36 4.78
C ALA A 45 5.14 6.62 5.38
N LEU A 46 4.17 5.76 5.08
CA LEU A 46 2.84 5.82 5.65
C LEU A 46 2.71 4.78 6.77
N VAL A 47 2.67 5.25 8.02
CA VAL A 47 2.69 4.38 9.22
C VAL A 47 1.43 4.61 10.05
N GLY A 48 0.91 3.55 10.65
CA GLY A 48 -0.33 3.61 11.43
C GLY A 48 -0.84 2.21 11.78
N ALA A 49 -1.82 2.14 12.68
CA ALA A 49 -2.38 0.89 13.17
C ALA A 49 -2.98 0.01 12.04
N ALA A 50 -3.14 -1.28 12.32
CA ALA A 50 -3.89 -2.19 11.44
C ALA A 50 -5.33 -1.66 11.25
N GLY A 51 -5.85 -1.73 10.03
CA GLY A 51 -7.19 -1.23 9.71
C GLY A 51 -7.32 0.29 9.56
N ALA A 52 -6.24 1.07 9.73
CA ALA A 52 -6.28 2.54 9.56
C ALA A 52 -6.42 3.03 8.09
N GLY A 53 -6.55 2.12 7.12
CA GLY A 53 -6.74 2.46 5.71
C GLY A 53 -5.45 2.73 4.91
N LYS A 54 -4.27 2.44 5.47
CA LYS A 54 -2.95 2.65 4.81
C LYS A 54 -2.88 2.03 3.41
N THR A 55 -3.22 0.74 3.31
CA THR A 55 -3.23 0.01 2.03
C THR A 55 -4.18 0.65 1.03
N HIS A 56 -5.36 1.11 1.46
CA HIS A 56 -6.31 1.78 0.56
C HIS A 56 -5.70 3.05 -0.04
N LEU A 57 -5.17 3.91 0.82
CA LEU A 57 -4.57 5.18 0.41
C LEU A 57 -3.33 5.00 -0.47
N ALA A 58 -2.47 4.05 -0.10
CA ALA A 58 -1.27 3.77 -0.86
C ALA A 58 -1.58 3.15 -2.24
N ARG A 59 -2.60 2.28 -2.33
CA ARG A 59 -3.04 1.67 -3.60
C ARG A 59 -3.72 2.69 -4.52
N ASP A 60 -4.50 3.64 -3.98
CA ASP A 60 -5.03 4.79 -4.75
C ASP A 60 -3.90 5.59 -5.39
N TRP A 61 -2.88 5.94 -4.60
CA TRP A 61 -1.68 6.63 -5.10
C TRP A 61 -0.94 5.81 -6.16
N ALA A 62 -0.78 4.51 -5.95
CA ALA A 62 -0.10 3.63 -6.91
C ALA A 62 -0.83 3.58 -8.25
N LEU A 63 -2.17 3.50 -8.23
CA LEU A 63 -3.00 3.59 -9.43
C LEU A 63 -2.79 4.93 -10.17
N LYS A 64 -2.83 6.05 -9.45
CA LYS A 64 -2.68 7.40 -10.03
C LYS A 64 -1.28 7.68 -10.58
N SER A 65 -0.25 7.18 -9.91
CA SER A 65 1.16 7.39 -10.27
C SER A 65 1.72 6.34 -11.23
N GLY A 66 0.99 5.26 -11.51
CA GLY A 66 1.49 4.12 -12.27
C GLY A 66 2.57 3.33 -11.54
N ALA A 67 2.58 3.40 -10.20
CA ALA A 67 3.59 2.74 -9.39
C ALA A 67 3.52 1.22 -9.49
N ALA A 68 4.69 0.58 -9.51
CA ALA A 68 4.77 -0.85 -9.31
C ALA A 68 4.46 -1.18 -7.83
N VAL A 69 3.65 -2.19 -7.59
CA VAL A 69 3.26 -2.58 -6.22
C VAL A 69 4.00 -3.84 -5.81
N VAL A 70 4.64 -3.77 -4.64
CA VAL A 70 5.39 -4.85 -4.00
C VAL A 70 4.72 -5.16 -2.67
N GLU A 71 4.27 -6.40 -2.50
CA GLU A 71 3.66 -6.89 -1.26
C GLU A 71 4.73 -7.56 -0.41
N ALA A 72 5.34 -6.82 0.53
CA ALA A 72 6.51 -7.30 1.26
C ALA A 72 6.22 -8.51 2.17
N ALA A 73 4.97 -8.68 2.60
CA ALA A 73 4.53 -9.76 3.47
C ALA A 73 4.10 -11.03 2.72
N ASN A 74 4.02 -11.01 1.39
CA ASN A 74 3.51 -12.15 0.61
C ASN A 74 4.65 -13.15 0.30
N PRO A 75 4.65 -14.35 0.94
CA PRO A 75 5.72 -15.33 0.75
C PRO A 75 5.70 -15.99 -0.64
N LEU A 76 4.62 -15.82 -1.40
CA LEU A 76 4.46 -16.35 -2.75
C LEU A 76 4.85 -15.35 -3.83
N SER A 77 5.28 -14.14 -3.46
CA SER A 77 5.76 -13.15 -4.41
C SER A 77 7.02 -13.64 -5.12
N ALA A 78 7.02 -13.56 -6.45
CA ALA A 78 8.20 -13.82 -7.26
C ALA A 78 9.34 -12.85 -6.87
N PRO A 79 10.61 -13.23 -7.06
CA PRO A 79 11.74 -12.32 -6.89
C PRO A 79 11.52 -11.01 -7.66
N LEU A 80 11.88 -9.90 -7.05
CA LEU A 80 11.67 -8.58 -7.63
C LEU A 80 12.67 -8.34 -8.78
N ASP A 81 12.16 -8.08 -9.98
CA ASP A 81 12.96 -7.66 -11.13
C ASP A 81 13.34 -6.17 -10.97
N LEU A 82 14.44 -5.92 -10.26
CA LEU A 82 14.95 -4.57 -9.99
C LEU A 82 15.23 -3.76 -11.27
N PRO A 83 15.83 -4.33 -12.34
CA PRO A 83 15.93 -3.66 -13.63
C PRO A 83 14.59 -3.13 -14.16
N ALA A 84 13.51 -3.91 -14.08
CA ALA A 84 12.19 -3.50 -14.57
C ALA A 84 11.53 -2.36 -13.75
N LEU A 85 12.05 -2.07 -12.54
CA LEU A 85 11.56 -0.98 -11.69
C LEU A 85 12.27 0.36 -11.94
N ARG A 86 13.35 0.40 -12.73
CA ARG A 86 14.12 1.62 -12.95
C ARG A 86 13.25 2.75 -13.49
N GLY A 87 13.31 3.91 -12.83
CA GLY A 87 12.57 5.11 -13.22
C GLY A 87 11.07 5.07 -12.93
N ARG A 88 10.57 4.04 -12.23
CA ARG A 88 9.17 3.91 -11.84
C ARG A 88 8.97 4.26 -10.38
N ALA A 89 7.81 4.83 -10.06
CA ALA A 89 7.34 4.88 -8.68
C ALA A 89 7.12 3.45 -8.16
N VAL A 90 7.36 3.23 -6.88
CA VAL A 90 7.21 1.92 -6.25
C VAL A 90 6.45 2.07 -4.95
N LEU A 91 5.39 1.28 -4.78
CA LEU A 91 4.70 1.07 -3.52
C LEU A 91 5.24 -0.21 -2.89
N ILE A 92 5.72 -0.12 -1.65
CA ILE A 92 6.01 -1.30 -0.81
C ILE A 92 4.93 -1.35 0.28
N ASP A 93 4.03 -2.32 0.17
CA ASP A 93 2.93 -2.55 1.12
C ASP A 93 3.40 -3.51 2.21
N ASP A 94 2.92 -3.29 3.44
CA ASP A 94 3.33 -4.05 4.65
C ASP A 94 4.86 -4.20 4.81
N ALA A 95 5.61 -3.11 4.55
CA ALA A 95 7.08 -3.10 4.58
C ALA A 95 7.68 -3.50 5.94
N ASP A 96 6.93 -3.32 7.03
CA ASP A 96 7.28 -3.73 8.39
C ASP A 96 7.17 -5.25 8.60
N ARG A 97 6.44 -5.96 7.73
CA ARG A 97 6.10 -7.38 7.89
C ARG A 97 6.90 -8.31 6.97
N ARG A 98 8.16 -7.97 6.69
CA ARG A 98 9.08 -8.73 5.80
C ARG A 98 8.77 -10.23 5.76
N ALA A 99 8.65 -10.78 4.55
CA ALA A 99 8.73 -12.22 4.33
C ALA A 99 9.88 -12.80 5.17
N GLN A 100 9.59 -13.80 6.00
CA GLN A 100 10.46 -14.34 7.03
C GLN A 100 11.89 -14.57 6.49
N GLY A 101 12.80 -13.65 6.80
CA GLY A 101 14.15 -13.65 6.29
C GLY A 101 15.03 -12.71 7.11
N GLY A 102 15.58 -13.25 8.20
CA GLY A 102 16.73 -12.73 8.96
C GLY A 102 16.60 -11.34 9.59
N HIS A 103 17.19 -11.16 10.77
CA HIS A 103 17.55 -9.81 11.23
C HIS A 103 18.58 -9.25 10.25
N LEU A 104 18.29 -8.10 9.63
CA LEU A 104 19.33 -7.31 8.98
C LEU A 104 19.90 -6.39 10.05
N ASP A 105 21.11 -6.70 10.48
CA ASP A 105 21.95 -5.78 11.23
C ASP A 105 22.73 -4.88 10.26
N ASP A 106 23.25 -3.75 10.76
CA ASP A 106 24.04 -2.82 9.96
C ASP A 106 25.23 -3.49 9.26
N GLU A 107 25.72 -4.62 9.78
CA GLU A 107 26.81 -5.43 9.22
C GLU A 107 26.41 -6.23 7.98
N THR A 108 25.13 -6.58 7.80
CA THR A 108 24.66 -7.32 6.61
C THR A 108 24.28 -6.42 5.43
N LEU A 109 24.36 -5.09 5.58
CA LEU A 109 24.01 -4.13 4.53
C LEU A 109 25.18 -3.72 3.62
N PHE A 110 26.42 -4.13 3.93
CA PHE A 110 27.64 -3.76 3.22
C PHE A 110 28.41 -4.95 2.65
#